data_AF-A0A7Z9Y4T7-F1
#
_entry.id   AF-A0A7Z9Y4T7-F1
#
_cell.length_a   1.000
_cell.length_b   1.000
_cell.length_c   1.000
_cell.angle_alpha   90.00
_cell.angle_beta   90.00
_cell.angle_gamma   90.00
#
_symmetry.space_group_name_H-M   'P 1'
#
loop_
_entity.id
_entity.type
_entity.pdbx_description
1 polymer ?
#
loop_
_entity_poly.entity_id
_entity_poly.type
_entity_poly.pdbx_seq_one_letter_code
_entity_poly.pdbx_strand_id
1 'polypeptide(L)'
;MPELIYKDKLPPPEEFTKAVSSAWVSSNPVEDLLVLANQLWAFEQEYQMLSADFYEKYQAGLLEDELQHCFEWSAAYDFFIETKRLVESALPNRDWRLVNL
;
A
#
# COMPACT_ATOMS: atom_id res chain seq x y z
N MET A 1 4.39 5.05 -2.55
CA MET A 1 3.21 5.87 -2.87
C MET A 1 3.70 7.12 -3.58
N PRO A 2 3.19 7.46 -4.77
CA PRO A 2 3.62 8.66 -5.47
C PRO A 2 3.25 9.91 -4.68
N GLU A 3 4.24 10.77 -4.42
CA GLU A 3 4.03 12.08 -3.80
C GLU A 3 3.82 13.14 -4.88
N LEU A 4 2.75 13.92 -4.74
CA LEU A 4 2.47 15.06 -5.60
C LEU A 4 2.74 16.35 -4.83
N ILE A 5 3.79 17.07 -5.23
CA ILE A 5 4.19 18.33 -4.60
C ILE A 5 3.75 19.49 -5.51
N TYR A 6 2.80 20.30 -5.01
CA TYR A 6 2.35 21.52 -5.68
C TYR A 6 2.99 22.75 -5.01
N LYS A 7 3.62 23.62 -5.81
CA LYS A 7 4.29 24.84 -5.30
C LYS A 7 3.36 26.06 -5.21
N ASP A 8 2.20 26.02 -5.88
CA ASP A 8 1.25 27.13 -6.01
C ASP A 8 -0.17 26.70 -5.54
N LYS A 9 -1.23 27.10 -6.26
CA LYS A 9 -2.61 26.66 -5.97
C LYS A 9 -2.79 25.17 -6.24
N LEU A 10 -3.61 24.52 -5.40
CA LEU A 10 -4.10 23.17 -5.68
C LEU A 10 -4.83 23.16 -7.03
N PRO A 11 -4.57 22.15 -7.88
CA PRO A 11 -5.24 22.02 -9.16
C PRO A 11 -6.74 21.71 -8.97
N PRO A 12 -7.57 21.96 -9.99
CA PRO A 12 -8.95 21.49 -10.03
C PRO A 12 -9.02 19.96 -9.84
N PRO A 13 -10.14 19.42 -9.32
CA PRO A 13 -10.26 17.98 -9.03
C PRO A 13 -9.93 17.06 -10.20
N GLU A 14 -10.34 17.41 -11.42
CA GLU A 14 -10.06 16.62 -12.62
C GLU A 14 -8.55 16.52 -12.93
N GLU A 15 -7.84 17.64 -12.81
CA GLU A 15 -6.39 17.70 -13.01
C GLU A 15 -5.64 16.96 -11.91
N PHE A 16 -6.14 17.02 -10.67
CA PHE A 16 -5.62 16.22 -9.57
C PHE A 16 -5.75 14.72 -9.84
N THR A 17 -6.95 14.25 -10.20
CA THR A 17 -7.18 12.83 -10.51
C THR A 17 -6.26 12.35 -11.63
N LYS A 18 -6.11 13.15 -12.70
CA LYS A 18 -5.21 12.81 -13.80
C LYS A 18 -3.74 12.75 -13.37
N ALA A 19 -3.29 13.70 -12.55
CA ALA A 19 -1.93 13.73 -12.03
C ALA A 19 -1.65 12.51 -11.12
N VAL A 20 -2.60 12.18 -10.24
CA VAL A 20 -2.55 10.98 -9.38
C VAL A 20 -2.44 9.73 -10.24
N SER A 21 -3.35 9.52 -11.20
CA SER A 21 -3.31 8.34 -12.08
C SER A 21 -2.01 8.24 -12.87
N SER A 22 -1.49 9.35 -13.40
CA SER A 22 -0.23 9.36 -14.13
C SER A 22 0.95 9.00 -13.23
N ALA A 23 0.97 9.49 -12.00
CA ALA A 23 2.06 9.23 -11.06
C ALA A 23 2.07 7.75 -10.62
N TRP A 24 0.89 7.14 -10.45
CA TRP A 24 0.75 5.70 -10.22
C TRP A 24 1.24 4.86 -11.39
N VAL A 25 0.97 5.26 -12.64
CA VAL A 25 1.49 4.56 -13.83
C VAL A 25 3.01 4.61 -13.92
N SER A 26 3.62 5.70 -13.47
CA SER A 26 5.08 5.87 -13.44
C SER A 26 5.76 5.30 -12.18
N SER A 27 5.00 4.82 -11.19
CA SER A 27 5.60 4.35 -9.94
C SER A 27 6.30 3.00 -10.12
N ASN A 28 7.29 2.73 -9.27
CA ASN A 28 7.90 1.41 -9.19
C ASN A 28 7.18 0.63 -8.07
N PRO A 29 6.24 -0.28 -8.40
CA PRO A 29 5.42 -0.95 -7.40
C PRO A 29 6.23 -1.84 -6.45
N VAL A 30 7.45 -2.26 -6.84
CA VAL A 30 8.35 -3.00 -5.96
C VAL A 30 8.97 -2.08 -4.89
N GLU A 31 9.39 -0.88 -5.27
CA GLU A 31 9.86 0.13 -4.29
C GLU A 31 8.73 0.55 -3.36
N ASP A 32 7.53 0.77 -3.90
CA ASP A 32 6.34 1.09 -3.11
C ASP A 32 6.05 -0.01 -2.09
N LEU A 33 6.15 -1.28 -2.49
CA LEU A 33 5.96 -2.42 -1.60
C LEU A 33 6.98 -2.46 -0.45
N LEU A 34 8.24 -2.13 -0.72
CA LEU A 34 9.29 -2.08 0.31
C LEU A 34 9.08 -0.93 1.30
N VAL A 35 8.63 0.24 0.82
CA VAL A 35 8.28 1.37 1.69
C VAL A 35 7.12 1.00 2.60
N LEU A 36 6.06 0.42 2.04
CA LEU A 36 4.88 0.00 2.80
C LEU A 36 5.24 -1.09 3.82
N ALA A 37 6.08 -2.07 3.44
CA ALA A 37 6.55 -3.10 4.37
C ALA A 37 7.30 -2.52 5.57
N ASN A 38 8.14 -1.49 5.36
CA ASN A 38 8.85 -0.82 6.44
C ASN A 38 7.92 -0.01 7.36
N GLN A 39 6.90 0.65 6.78
CA GLN A 39 5.88 1.37 7.56
C GLN A 39 5.08 0.41 8.44
N LEU A 40 4.62 -0.71 7.87
CA LEU A 40 3.92 -1.76 8.60
C LEU A 40 4.79 -2.34 9.70
N TRP A 41 6.05 -2.64 9.42
CA TRP A 41 6.98 -3.13 10.43
C TRP A 41 7.14 -2.14 11.60
N ALA A 42 7.19 -0.84 11.34
CA ALA A 42 7.26 0.17 12.39
C ALA A 42 6.03 0.13 13.32
N PHE A 43 4.82 0.06 12.76
CA PHE A 43 3.60 -0.10 13.56
C PHE A 43 3.59 -1.41 14.35
N GLU A 44 4.02 -2.52 13.74
CA GLU A 44 4.10 -3.81 14.41
C GLU A 44 5.05 -3.78 15.61
N GLN A 45 6.16 -3.05 15.51
CA GLN A 45 7.08 -2.85 16.64
C GLN A 45 6.50 -1.91 17.70
N GLU A 46 5.80 -0.84 17.32
CA GLU A 46 5.23 0.12 18.25
C GLU A 46 4.10 -0.51 19.08
N TYR A 47 3.18 -1.22 18.42
CA TYR A 47 1.97 -1.74 19.03
C TYR A 47 2.04 -3.24 19.36
N GLN A 48 3.16 -3.90 19.05
CA GLN A 48 3.39 -5.33 19.35
C GLN A 48 2.28 -6.24 18.80
N MET A 49 1.74 -5.90 17.63
CA MET A 49 0.65 -6.60 16.96
C MET A 49 0.96 -6.70 15.48
N LEU A 50 0.73 -7.86 14.87
CA LEU A 50 0.92 -8.03 13.42
C LEU A 50 -0.09 -7.18 12.65
N SER A 51 0.33 -6.60 11.53
CA SER A 51 -0.54 -5.74 10.72
C SER A 51 -1.77 -6.48 10.20
N ALA A 52 -1.63 -7.78 9.92
CA ALA A 52 -2.76 -8.63 9.50
C ALA A 52 -3.82 -8.78 10.60
N ASP A 53 -3.37 -9.03 11.84
CA ASP A 53 -4.26 -9.20 13.00
C ASP A 53 -4.92 -7.87 13.37
N PHE A 54 -4.15 -6.76 13.32
CA PHE A 54 -4.66 -5.41 13.48
C PHE A 54 -5.76 -5.13 12.46
N TYR A 55 -5.49 -5.40 11.18
CA TYR A 55 -6.42 -5.09 10.10
C TYR A 55 -7.72 -5.89 10.20
N GLU A 56 -7.65 -7.18 10.56
CA GLU A 56 -8.85 -7.99 10.81
C GLU A 56 -9.72 -7.40 11.93
N LYS A 57 -9.09 -7.00 13.05
CA LYS A 57 -9.79 -6.36 14.18
C LYS A 57 -10.33 -4.97 13.81
N TYR A 58 -9.58 -4.19 13.03
CA TYR A 58 -9.98 -2.87 12.54
C TYR A 58 -11.27 -2.97 11.72
N GLN A 59 -11.30 -3.88 10.74
CA GLN A 59 -12.48 -4.11 9.90
C GLN A 59 -13.67 -4.65 10.69
N ALA A 60 -13.42 -5.43 11.75
CA ALA A 60 -14.47 -5.94 12.63
C ALA A 60 -14.98 -4.92 13.67
N GLY A 61 -14.33 -3.76 13.79
CA GLY A 61 -14.62 -2.77 14.84
C GLY A 61 -14.30 -3.29 16.26
N LEU A 62 -13.37 -4.25 16.37
CA LEU A 62 -13.00 -4.93 17.62
C LEU A 62 -11.68 -4.40 18.22
N LEU A 63 -11.28 -3.19 17.84
CA LEU A 63 -10.08 -2.56 18.37
C LEU A 63 -10.35 -1.85 19.70
N GLU A 64 -9.33 -1.86 20.55
CA GLU A 64 -9.25 -1.00 21.72
C GLU A 64 -9.28 0.48 21.28
N ASP A 65 -9.83 1.37 22.09
CA ASP A 65 -10.07 2.79 21.74
C ASP A 65 -8.79 3.49 21.24
N GLU A 66 -7.63 3.13 21.79
CA GLU A 66 -6.33 3.68 21.39
C GLU A 66 -5.95 3.33 19.94
N LEU A 67 -6.35 2.13 19.48
CA LEU A 67 -6.06 1.62 18.13
C LEU A 67 -7.16 1.96 17.11
N GLN A 68 -8.38 2.28 17.56
CA GLN A 68 -9.49 2.63 16.65
C GLN A 68 -9.18 3.85 15.77
N HIS A 69 -8.27 4.72 16.22
CA HIS A 69 -7.86 5.92 15.50
C HIS A 69 -6.64 5.70 14.57
N CYS A 70 -6.08 4.50 14.50
CA CYS A 70 -4.92 4.15 13.67
C CYS A 70 -5.27 3.99 12.18
N PHE A 71 -5.89 5.02 11.59
CA PHE A 71 -6.27 5.05 10.17
C PHE A 71 -5.06 4.85 9.26
N GLU A 72 -3.92 5.47 9.58
CA GLU A 72 -2.69 5.36 8.80
C GLU A 72 -2.18 3.92 8.69
N TRP A 73 -2.28 3.14 9.78
CA TRP A 73 -1.91 1.73 9.77
C TRP A 73 -2.85 0.91 8.87
N SER A 74 -4.16 1.14 8.98
CA SER A 74 -5.14 0.46 8.12
C SER A 74 -4.92 0.76 6.64
N ALA A 75 -4.68 2.03 6.30
CA ALA A 75 -4.44 2.48 4.93
C ALA A 75 -3.12 1.93 4.38
N ALA A 76 -2.05 1.92 5.18
CA ALA A 76 -0.77 1.33 4.79
C ALA A 76 -0.92 -0.17 4.51
N TYR A 77 -1.71 -0.90 5.30
CA TYR A 77 -1.94 -2.32 5.09
C TYR A 77 -2.76 -2.60 3.83
N ASP A 78 -3.82 -1.83 3.61
CA ASP A 78 -4.61 -1.89 2.39
C ASP A 78 -3.75 -1.70 1.14
N PHE A 79 -2.98 -0.61 1.09
CA PHE A 79 -2.10 -0.32 -0.03
C PHE A 79 -1.01 -1.39 -0.20
N PHE A 80 -0.51 -1.96 0.89
CA PHE A 80 0.45 -3.06 0.81
C PHE A 80 -0.16 -4.27 0.10
N ILE A 81 -1.37 -4.67 0.46
CA ILE A 81 -2.06 -5.82 -0.15
C ILE A 81 -2.35 -5.56 -1.63
N GLU A 82 -2.84 -4.37 -1.98
CA GLU A 82 -3.10 -3.99 -3.37
C GLU A 82 -1.81 -3.98 -4.22
N THR A 83 -0.76 -3.33 -3.72
CA THR A 83 0.54 -3.25 -4.38
C THR A 83 1.17 -4.63 -4.54
N LYS A 84 1.08 -5.49 -3.51
CA LYS A 84 1.56 -6.87 -3.57
C LYS A 84 0.86 -7.65 -4.69
N ARG A 85 -0.47 -7.57 -4.77
CA ARG A 85 -1.26 -8.24 -5.83
C ARG A 85 -0.87 -7.74 -7.22
N LEU A 86 -0.64 -6.43 -7.37
CA LEU A 86 -0.18 -5.84 -8.62
C LEU A 86 1.18 -6.44 -9.04
N VAL A 87 2.15 -6.46 -8.13
CA VAL A 87 3.47 -7.06 -8.38
C VAL A 87 3.35 -8.54 -8.73
N GLU A 88 2.59 -9.31 -7.94
CA GLU A 88 2.37 -10.75 -8.18
C GLU A 88 1.72 -11.02 -9.55
N SER A 89 0.78 -10.18 -9.99
CA SER A 89 0.13 -10.31 -11.30
C SER A 89 1.06 -10.00 -12.48
N ALA A 90 2.08 -9.17 -12.26
CA ALA A 90 3.08 -8.80 -13.26
C ALA A 90 4.20 -9.85 -13.38
N LEU A 91 4.34 -10.74 -12.40
CA LEU A 91 5.31 -11.84 -12.47
C LEU A 91 4.80 -12.90 -13.45
N PRO A 92 5.59 -13.29 -14.46
CA PRO A 92 5.20 -14.36 -15.35
C PRO A 92 5.00 -15.64 -14.56
N ASN A 93 3.87 -16.31 -14.79
CA ASN A 93 3.57 -17.62 -14.23
C ASN A 93 4.77 -18.53 -14.50
N ARG A 94 5.53 -18.87 -13.45
CA ARG A 94 6.73 -19.71 -13.55
C ARG A 94 6.31 -21.15 -13.83
N ASP A 95 5.77 -21.40 -15.02
CA ASP A 95 5.79 -22.74 -15.58
C ASP A 95 7.18 -22.98 -16.17
N TRP A 96 8.11 -23.30 -15.27
CA TRP A 96 9.51 -23.61 -15.59
C TRP A 96 9.66 -24.81 -16.54
N ARG A 97 8.56 -25.50 -16.87
CA ARG A 97 8.51 -26.65 -17.78
C ARG A 97 8.62 -26.27 -19.26
N LEU A 98 8.48 -24.99 -19.63
CA LEU A 98 8.51 -24.54 -21.04
C LEU A 98 9.88 -23.98 -21.48
N VAL A 99 10.89 -23.97 -20.61
CA VAL A 99 12.22 -23.39 -20.92
C VAL A 99 13.22 -24.46 -21.41
N ASN A 100 12.80 -25.72 -21.57
CA ASN A 100 13.65 -26.82 -22.07
C ASN A 100 12.93 -27.66 -23.15
N LEU A 101 12.64 -27.07 -24.31
CA LEU A 101 12.32 -27.80 -25.54
C LEU A 101 13.22 -27.33 -26.69
#